data_AF-X1IZE9-F1
#
_entry.id   AF-X1IZE9-F1
#
_cell.length_a   1.000
_cell.length_b   1.000
_cell.length_c   1.000
_cell.angle_alpha   90.00
_cell.angle_beta   90.00
_cell.angle_gamma   90.00
#
_symmetry.space_group_name_H-M   'P 1'
#
loop_
_entity.id
_entity.type
_entity.pdbx_description
1 polymer ?
#
loop_
_entity_poly.entity_id
_entity_poly.type
_entity_poly.pdbx_seq_one_letter_code
_entity_poly.pdbx_strand_id
1 'polypeptide(L)' 'KAHDLEGNEVMIEASGLLARTLQHEIDHLQGILFIDRCDKDTLAWMVPDEEDERGYRLDPTTMEEALGKFERLREREAES' A
#
# COMPACT_ATOMS: atom_id res chain seq x y z
N LYS A 1 -13.02 14.58 10.95
CA LYS A 1 -12.94 16.06 10.80
C LYS A 1 -11.51 16.38 10.39
N ALA A 2 -11.32 17.25 9.40
CA ALA A 2 -9.99 17.64 8.92
C ALA A 2 -9.84 19.15 9.10
N HIS A 3 -8.65 19.60 9.48
CA HIS A 3 -8.32 21.02 9.59
C HIS A 3 -7.14 21.35 8.68
N ASP A 4 -7.04 22.60 8.23
CA ASP A 4 -5.85 23.11 7.54
C ASP A 4 -4.69 23.38 8.52
N LEU A 5 -3.60 23.94 8.01
CA LEU A 5 -2.40 24.29 8.81
C LEU A 5 -2.65 25.40 9.85
N GLU A 6 -3.71 26.19 9.66
CA GLU A 6 -4.12 27.26 10.57
C GLU A 6 -5.16 26.79 11.59
N GLY A 7 -5.64 25.55 11.47
CA GLY A 7 -6.62 24.92 12.35
C GLY A 7 -8.07 25.16 11.97
N ASN A 8 -8.34 25.75 10.79
CA ASN A 8 -9.71 25.95 10.31
C ASN A 8 -10.31 24.62 9.82
N GLU A 9 -11.58 24.36 10.10
CA GLU A 9 -12.28 23.16 9.59
C GLU A 9 -12.33 23.18 8.05
N VAL A 10 -11.98 22.05 7.43
CA VAL A 10 -12.06 21.85 5.98
C VAL A 10 -12.92 20.64 5.63
N MET A 11 -13.58 20.71 4.48
CA MET A 11 -14.36 19.62 3.89
C MET A 11 -13.86 19.38 2.46
N ILE A 12 -13.54 18.13 2.15
CA ILE A 12 -13.03 17.72 0.84
C ILE A 12 -13.96 16.65 0.28
N GLU A 13 -14.61 16.97 -0.84
CA GLU A 13 -15.32 15.98 -1.65
C GLU A 13 -14.36 15.40 -2.67
N ALA A 14 -14.18 14.08 -2.65
CA ALA A 14 -13.24 13.39 -3.53
C ALA A 14 -13.89 12.17 -4.17
N SER A 15 -13.45 11.84 -5.38
CA SER A 15 -13.84 10.63 -6.10
C SER A 15 -12.65 10.03 -6.84
N GLY A 16 -12.81 8.80 -7.34
CA GLY A 16 -11.76 8.11 -8.10
C GLY A 16 -10.45 7.94 -7.31
N LEU A 17 -9.33 8.25 -7.97
CA LEU A 17 -8.00 8.08 -7.39
C LEU A 17 -7.77 8.95 -6.16
N LEU A 18 -8.25 10.20 -6.16
CA LEU A 18 -8.08 11.10 -5.03
C LEU A 18 -8.78 10.56 -3.77
N ALA A 19 -10.01 10.04 -3.93
CA ALA A 19 -10.71 9.42 -2.82
C ALA A 19 -9.94 8.21 -2.28
N ARG A 20 -9.37 7.39 -3.16
CA ARG A 20 -8.60 6.20 -2.76
C ARG A 20 -7.32 6.57 -2.02
N THR A 21 -6.59 7.58 -2.50
CA THR A 21 -5.39 8.10 -1.83
C THR A 21 -5.74 8.64 -0.45
N LEU A 22 -6.78 9.48 -0.33
CA LEU A 22 -7.20 10.01 0.97
C LEU A 22 -7.56 8.89 1.96
N GLN A 23 -8.30 7.87 1.51
CA GLN A 23 -8.64 6.71 2.34
C GLN A 23 -7.38 5.96 2.82
N HIS A 24 -6.39 5.76 1.93
CA HIS A 24 -5.13 5.11 2.27
C HIS A 24 -4.35 5.86 3.35
N GLU A 25 -4.18 7.17 3.19
CA GLU A 25 -3.45 7.99 4.19
C GLU A 25 -4.20 8.07 5.53
N ILE A 26 -5.54 8.09 5.50
CA ILE A 26 -6.36 8.07 6.71
C ILE A 26 -6.23 6.73 7.44
N ASP A 27 -6.21 5.61 6.71
CA ASP A 27 -6.01 4.27 7.30
C ASP A 27 -4.69 4.18 8.06
N HIS A 28 -3.63 4.82 7.56
CA HIS A 28 -2.34 4.90 8.26
C HIS A 28 -2.42 5.61 9.61
N LEU A 29 -3.31 6.59 9.79
CA LEU A 29 -3.55 7.22 11.09
C LEU A 29 -4.13 6.24 12.12
N GLN A 30 -4.69 5.12 11.66
CA GLN A 30 -5.25 4.05 12.49
C GLN A 30 -4.34 2.81 12.53
N GLY A 31 -3.15 2.88 11.94
CA GLY A 31 -2.23 1.73 11.83
C GLY A 31 -2.71 0.64 10.87
N ILE A 32 -3.68 0.95 9.99
CA ILE A 32 -4.18 0.03 8.98
C ILE A 32 -3.30 0.18 7.74
N LEU A 33 -2.85 -0.95 7.19
CA LEU A 33 -2.06 -1.00 5.97
C LEU A 33 -2.94 -1.43 4.78
N PHE A 34 -2.46 -1.16 3.56
CA PHE A 34 -3.15 -1.58 2.35
C PHE A 34 -3.44 -3.09 2.33
N ILE A 35 -2.50 -3.89 2.82
CA ILE A 35 -2.60 -5.36 2.87
C ILE A 35 -3.72 -5.86 3.80
N ASP A 36 -4.19 -5.03 4.73
CA ASP A 36 -5.31 -5.37 5.62
C ASP A 36 -6.66 -5.24 4.92
N ARG A 37 -6.73 -4.42 3.85
CA ARG A 37 -7.97 -4.15 3.10
C ARG A 37 -8.02 -4.79 1.73
N CYS A 38 -6.89 -5.15 1.12
CA CYS A 38 -6.87 -5.75 -0.19
C CYS A 38 -7.46 -7.18 -0.18
N ASP A 39 -7.96 -7.61 -1.33
CA ASP A 39 -8.26 -9.03 -1.52
C ASP A 39 -6.94 -9.81 -1.49
N LYS A 40 -6.83 -10.72 -0.53
CA LYS A 40 -5.60 -11.48 -0.26
C LYS A 40 -5.21 -12.38 -1.43
N ASP A 41 -6.20 -12.78 -2.24
CA ASP A 41 -5.99 -13.63 -3.42
C ASP A 41 -5.45 -12.83 -4.62
N THR A 42 -5.35 -11.50 -4.48
CA THR A 42 -4.85 -10.60 -5.54
C THR A 42 -3.41 -10.15 -5.34
N LEU A 43 -2.74 -10.62 -4.28
CA LEU A 43 -1.37 -10.24 -3.99
C LEU A 43 -0.40 -10.82 -5.03
N ALA A 44 0.46 -9.97 -5.56
CA ALA A 44 1.49 -10.37 -6.52
C ALA A 44 2.70 -9.44 -6.44
N TRP A 45 3.88 -9.99 -6.73
CA TRP A 45 5.08 -9.22 -6.95
C TRP A 45 5.08 -8.68 -8.37
N MET A 46 5.40 -7.39 -8.51
CA MET A 46 5.71 -6.81 -9.82
C MET A 46 7.15 -7.19 -10.17
N VAL A 47 7.31 -7.98 -11.23
CA VAL A 47 8.61 -8.42 -11.74
C VAL A 47 8.80 -7.78 -13.11
N PRO A 48 9.92 -7.07 -13.36
CA PRO A 48 10.22 -6.53 -14.69
C PRO A 48 10.17 -7.63 -15.74
N ASP A 49 9.50 -7.35 -16.84
CA ASP A 49 9.33 -8.26 -17.98
C ASP A 49 9.31 -7.44 -19.26
N GLU A 50 10.40 -7.51 -20.03
CA GLU A 50 10.54 -6.76 -21.28
C GLU A 50 9.68 -7.34 -22.41
N GLU A 51 9.15 -8.56 -22.24
CA GLU A 51 8.28 -9.23 -23.22
C GLU A 51 6.79 -8.93 -22.99
N ASP A 52 6.38 -8.47 -21.78
CA ASP A 52 5.01 -8.03 -21.48
C ASP A 52 4.80 -6.57 -21.95
N GLU A 53 3.65 -6.29 -22.57
CA GLU A 53 3.32 -4.95 -23.08
C GLU A 53 3.35 -3.85 -22.01
N ARG A 54 3.14 -4.19 -20.73
CA ARG A 54 3.17 -3.26 -19.60
C ARG A 54 4.58 -3.05 -19.05
N GLY A 55 5.56 -3.83 -19.50
CA GLY A 55 6.94 -3.84 -19.00
C GLY A 55 7.13 -4.57 -17.66
N TYR A 56 6.09 -5.24 -17.16
CA TYR A 56 6.15 -6.05 -15.96
C TYR A 56 5.11 -7.16 -15.99
N ARG A 57 5.43 -8.27 -15.32
CA ARG A 57 4.48 -9.35 -15.00
C ARG A 57 4.16 -9.37 -13.52
N LEU A 58 2.99 -9.90 -13.21
CA LEU A 58 2.56 -10.15 -11.83
C LEU A 58 2.88 -11.60 -11.48
N ASP A 59 3.72 -11.79 -10.47
CA ASP A 59 4.05 -13.10 -9.90
C ASP A 59 3.24 -13.30 -8.60
N PRO A 60 2.17 -14.12 -8.60
CA PRO A 60 1.27 -14.25 -7.46
C PRO A 60 2.00 -14.67 -6.19
N THR A 61 1.53 -14.18 -5.04
CA THR A 61 2.10 -14.54 -3.74
C THR A 61 1.01 -14.58 -2.68
N THR A 62 1.29 -15.28 -1.58
CA THR A 62 0.40 -15.31 -0.42
C THR A 62 0.76 -14.24 0.59
N MET A 63 -0.18 -13.93 1.49
CA MET A 63 0.07 -13.02 2.61
C MET A 63 1.21 -13.51 3.52
N GLU A 64 1.29 -14.83 3.75
CA GLU A 64 2.33 -15.44 4.58
C GLU A 64 3.72 -15.25 3.98
N GLU A 65 3.87 -15.52 2.69
CA GLU A 65 5.13 -15.34 1.97
C GLU A 65 5.54 -13.86 1.90
N ALA A 66 4.58 -12.96 1.67
CA ALA A 66 4.82 -11.54 1.63
C ALA A 66 5.33 -11.00 2.97
N LEU A 67 4.64 -11.33 4.07
CA LEU A 67 5.04 -10.93 5.42
C LEU A 67 6.39 -11.50 5.82
N GLY A 68 6.62 -12.80 5.59
CA GLY A 68 7.90 -13.44 5.91
C GLY A 68 9.08 -12.80 5.14
N LYS A 69 8.85 -12.29 3.93
CA LYS A 69 9.86 -11.54 3.18
C LYS A 69 10.17 -10.19 3.81
N PHE A 70 9.17 -9.46 4.31
CA PHE A 70 9.36 -8.18 5.00
C PHE A 70 10.10 -8.37 6.33
N GLU A 71 9.79 -9.42 7.10
CA GLU A 71 10.49 -9.73 8.35
C GLU A 71 11.99 -9.95 8.10
N ARG A 72 12.35 -10.78 7.12
CA ARG A 72 13.75 -11.01 6.73
C ARG A 72 14.48 -9.74 6.26
N LEU A 73 13.78 -8.80 5.64
CA LEU A 73 14.37 -7.51 5.25
C LEU A 73 14.67 -6.65 6.48
N ARG A 74 13.75 -6.59 7.45
CA ARG A 74 13.94 -5.83 8.69
C ARG A 74 15.09 -6.39 9.53
N GLU A 75 15.24 -7.71 9.60
CA GLU A 75 16.36 -8.34 10.31
C GLU A 75 17.71 -7.96 9.69
N ARG A 76 17.81 -7.99 8.35
CA ARG A 76 19.04 -7.62 7.62
C ARG A 76 19.41 -6.14 7.77
N GLU A 77 18.43 -5.25 7.90
CA GLU A 77 18.67 -3.82 8.16
C GLU A 77 19.09 -3.56 9.62
N ALA A 78 18.63 -4.36 10.58
CA ALA A 78 19.00 -4.23 11.99
C ALA A 78 20.41 -4.77 12.30
N GLU A 79 20.95 -5.64 11.43
CA GLU A 79 22.31 -6.20 11.52
C GLU A 79 23.38 -5.37 10.77
N SER A 80 22.97 -4.30 10.06
CA SER A 80 23.86 -3.38 9.31
C SER A 80 24.05 -2.03 10.00
#